data_AF-S8FNX9-F1
#
_entry.id   AF-S8FNX9-F1
#
_cell.length_a   1.000
_cell.length_b   1.000
_cell.length_c   1.000
_cell.angle_alpha   90.00
_cell.angle_beta   90.00
_cell.angle_gamma   90.00
#
_symmetry.space_group_name_H-M   'P 1'
#
loop_
_entity.id
_entity.type
_entity.pdbx_description
1 polymer ?
#
loop_
_entity_poly.entity_id
_entity_poly.type
_entity_poly.pdbx_seq_one_letter_code
_entity_poly.pdbx_strand_id
1 'polypeptide(L)'
;MSSILLEPLGQLQDLSQQLFLSLGPPQSKPPPAPPVSAFLEVDAVLADAVQRARAHQVRQRRIEALKADILELEDEWRGVVESLEEGRRELEGIVKEGEERLKAIEDAKKAAIPYPELLAYAQSLSAFTSAPPNMPDLALPGQPPPPLFFPPFPNEEKMRRGHMNDEAPLGLLGETHSVGKAPTVQPRSVEHPDHLLGPGANPYRPDLRAPQQQFFDLDLDLNPDL
;
A
#
# COMPACT_ATOMS: atom_id res chain seq x y z
N MET A 1 15.91 3.19 53.05
CA MET A 1 16.75 4.41 53.20
C MET A 1 16.23 5.35 54.26
N SER A 2 14.92 5.50 54.44
CA SER A 2 14.36 6.26 55.57
C SER A 2 14.90 5.80 56.92
N SER A 3 15.03 4.48 57.14
CA SER A 3 15.59 3.91 58.36
C SER A 3 17.02 4.37 58.68
N ILE A 4 17.88 4.56 57.67
CA ILE A 4 19.30 4.94 57.84
C ILE A 4 19.45 6.34 58.43
N LEU A 5 18.50 7.25 58.16
CA LEU A 5 18.49 8.61 58.71
C LEU A 5 17.62 8.72 59.97
N LEU A 6 16.52 7.97 60.03
CA LEU A 6 15.58 8.03 61.17
C LEU A 6 16.17 7.44 62.45
N GLU A 7 17.02 6.41 62.35
CA GLU A 7 17.65 5.78 63.50
C GLU A 7 18.60 6.74 64.27
N PRO A 8 19.60 7.39 63.64
CA PRO A 8 20.45 8.36 64.34
C PRO A 8 19.69 9.61 64.78
N LEU A 9 18.65 10.04 64.06
CA LEU A 9 17.77 11.14 64.48
C LEU A 9 16.98 10.79 65.75
N GLY A 10 16.45 9.56 65.83
CA GLY A 10 15.78 9.06 67.03
C GLY A 10 16.72 8.99 68.23
N GLN A 11 17.94 8.48 68.01
CA GLN A 11 18.97 8.42 69.06
C GLN A 11 19.38 9.82 69.54
N LEU A 12 19.55 10.79 68.63
CA LEU A 12 19.85 12.18 68.97
C LEU A 12 18.70 12.82 69.76
N GLN A 13 17.45 12.55 69.36
CA GLN A 13 16.26 12.99 70.07
C GLN A 13 16.22 12.42 71.49
N ASP A 14 16.47 11.13 71.68
CA ASP A 14 16.46 10.47 72.99
C ASP A 14 17.58 11.03 73.89
N LEU A 15 18.80 11.20 73.35
CA LEU A 15 19.91 11.80 74.08
C LEU A 15 19.62 13.25 74.49
N SER A 16 19.00 14.04 73.61
CA SER A 16 18.63 15.43 73.90
C SER A 16 17.56 15.53 75.00
N GLN A 17 16.58 14.62 75.00
CA GLN A 17 15.56 14.53 76.05
C GLN A 17 16.18 14.12 77.39
N GLN A 18 17.08 13.13 77.40
CA GLN A 18 17.81 12.72 78.61
C GLN A 18 18.65 13.85 79.18
N LEU A 19 19.32 14.63 78.33
CA LEU A 19 20.07 15.81 78.76
C LEU A 19 19.15 16.86 79.38
N PHE A 20 18.01 17.16 78.75
CA PHE A 20 17.04 18.12 79.27
C PHE A 20 16.46 17.68 80.63
N LEU A 21 16.15 16.38 80.78
CA LEU A 21 15.67 15.82 82.05
C LEU A 21 16.74 15.87 83.16
N SER A 22 18.02 15.70 82.80
CA SER A 22 19.13 15.82 83.77
C SER A 22 19.35 17.25 84.29
N LEU A 23 18.94 18.25 83.52
CA LEU A 23 19.00 19.68 83.88
C LEU A 23 17.72 20.17 84.59
N GLY A 24 16.73 19.29 84.78
CA GLY A 24 15.44 19.59 85.39
C GLY A 24 15.48 19.87 86.90
N PRO A 25 14.36 20.34 87.49
CA PRO A 25 14.31 20.79 88.88
C PRO A 25 14.65 19.68 89.89
N PRO A 26 15.28 20.00 91.04
CA PRO A 26 15.87 19.04 91.99
C PRO A 26 14.85 18.20 92.79
N GLN A 27 13.55 18.35 92.53
CA GLN A 27 12.46 17.69 93.27
C GLN A 27 12.35 16.19 92.95
N SER A 28 12.90 15.73 91.82
CA SER A 28 13.09 14.31 91.50
C SER A 28 14.58 14.02 91.37
N LYS A 29 15.09 12.90 91.91
CA LYS A 29 16.48 12.45 91.64
C LYS A 29 16.70 12.45 90.11
N PRO A 30 17.51 13.37 89.56
CA PRO A 30 17.65 13.46 88.12
C PRO A 30 18.38 12.22 87.59
N PRO A 31 18.01 11.73 86.39
CA PRO A 31 18.79 10.70 85.71
C PRO A 31 20.21 11.21 85.45
N PRO A 32 21.22 10.31 85.41
CA PRO A 32 22.59 10.72 85.12
C PRO A 32 22.66 11.42 83.76
N ALA A 33 23.41 12.51 83.69
CA ALA A 33 23.60 13.25 82.45
C ALA A 33 24.23 12.34 81.38
N PRO A 34 23.73 12.33 80.14
CA PRO A 34 24.31 11.55 79.08
C PRO A 34 25.75 12.02 78.79
N PRO A 35 26.68 11.09 78.50
CA PRO A 35 28.06 11.45 78.21
C PRO A 35 28.15 12.20 76.87
N VAL A 36 28.99 13.24 76.83
CA VAL A 36 29.22 14.06 75.62
C VAL A 36 29.71 13.21 74.43
N SER A 37 30.44 12.11 74.71
CA SER A 37 30.89 11.18 73.67
C SER A 37 29.75 10.54 72.88
N ALA A 38 28.60 10.26 73.51
CA ALA A 38 27.45 9.68 72.83
C ALA A 38 26.85 10.62 71.78
N PHE A 39 26.86 11.94 72.03
CA PHE A 39 26.44 12.92 71.03
C PHE A 39 27.39 12.98 69.83
N LEU A 40 28.70 12.91 70.07
CA LEU A 40 29.71 12.92 69.00
C LEU A 40 29.64 11.65 68.14
N GLU A 41 29.36 10.50 68.76
CA GLU A 41 29.17 9.24 68.04
C GLU A 41 27.93 9.30 67.14
N VAL A 42 26.79 9.78 67.65
CA VAL A 42 25.57 9.92 66.87
C VAL A 42 25.73 10.96 65.75
N ASP A 43 26.44 12.06 66.00
CA ASP A 43 26.74 13.07 64.97
C ASP A 43 27.61 12.49 63.85
N ALA A 44 28.64 11.70 64.18
CA ALA A 44 29.46 11.01 63.19
C ALA A 44 28.64 10.01 62.34
N VAL A 45 27.75 9.25 62.97
CA VAL A 45 26.85 8.30 62.28
C VAL A 45 25.86 9.05 61.38
N LEU A 46 25.29 10.16 61.85
CA LEU A 46 24.39 10.99 61.07
C LEU A 46 25.11 11.60 59.85
N ALA A 47 26.35 12.08 60.03
CA ALA A 47 27.16 12.61 58.94
C ALA A 47 27.43 11.55 57.85
N ASP A 48 27.79 10.32 58.23
CA ASP A 48 27.96 9.21 57.27
C ASP A 48 26.64 8.86 56.57
N ALA A 49 25.54 8.78 57.33
CA ALA A 49 24.21 8.52 56.78
C ALA A 49 23.79 9.57 55.73
N VAL A 50 24.05 10.85 55.99
CA VAL A 50 23.79 11.96 55.05
C VAL A 50 24.67 11.86 53.80
N GLN A 51 25.96 11.54 53.96
CA GLN A 51 26.86 11.34 52.82
C GLN A 51 26.39 10.19 51.91
N ARG A 52 25.98 9.07 52.51
CA ARG A 52 25.42 7.93 51.76
C ARG A 52 24.12 8.30 51.06
N ALA A 53 23.22 9.02 51.75
CA ALA A 53 21.97 9.48 51.15
C ALA A 53 22.23 10.38 49.94
N ARG A 54 23.20 11.30 50.02
CA ARG A 54 23.62 12.14 48.89
C ARG A 54 24.14 11.30 47.72
N ALA A 55 25.02 10.32 47.98
CA ALA A 55 25.53 9.43 46.94
C ALA A 55 24.40 8.65 46.25
N HIS A 56 23.41 8.18 47.02
CA HIS A 56 22.22 7.54 46.47
C HIS A 56 21.36 8.48 45.64
N GLN A 57 21.14 9.72 46.07
CA GLN A 57 20.38 10.70 45.28
C GLN A 57 21.05 10.98 43.93
N VAL A 58 22.38 11.10 43.88
CA VAL A 58 23.10 11.28 42.61
C VAL A 58 22.90 10.08 41.68
N ARG A 59 23.00 8.86 42.22
CA ARG A 59 22.74 7.64 41.43
C ARG A 59 21.29 7.54 40.98
N GLN A 60 20.34 7.93 41.83
CA GLN A 60 18.92 7.92 41.52
C GLN A 60 18.59 8.87 40.37
N ARG A 61 19.15 10.08 40.36
CA ARG A 61 19.02 11.01 39.23
C ARG A 61 19.58 10.42 37.93
N ARG A 62 20.70 9.70 38.01
CA ARG A 62 21.26 8.99 36.86
C ARG A 62 20.35 7.87 36.38
N ILE A 63 19.73 7.12 37.29
CA ILE A 63 18.75 6.08 36.93
C ILE A 63 17.53 6.71 36.26
N GLU A 64 17.04 7.84 36.76
CA GLU A 64 15.91 8.56 36.17
C GLU A 64 16.23 9.10 34.77
N ALA A 65 17.43 9.64 34.56
CA ALA A 65 17.90 10.04 33.24
C ALA A 65 17.95 8.85 32.27
N LEU A 66 18.60 7.75 32.67
CA LEU A 66 18.67 6.54 31.83
C LEU A 66 17.29 5.94 31.52
N LYS A 67 16.33 6.06 32.43
CA LYS A 67 14.95 5.64 32.17
C LYS A 67 14.29 6.51 31.11
N ALA A 68 14.51 7.82 31.13
CA ALA A 68 14.00 8.72 30.11
C ALA A 68 14.61 8.37 28.74
N ASP A 69 15.92 8.14 28.69
CA ASP A 69 16.62 7.75 27.45
C ASP A 69 16.07 6.43 26.88
N ILE A 70 15.79 5.44 27.74
CA ILE A 70 15.18 4.17 27.29
C ILE A 70 13.79 4.40 26.70
N LEU A 71 12.97 5.24 27.32
CA LEU A 71 11.63 5.53 26.81
C LEU A 71 11.68 6.25 25.47
N GLU A 72 12.61 7.19 25.29
CA GLU A 72 12.83 7.88 24.01
C GLU A 72 13.24 6.88 22.91
N LEU A 73 14.18 5.99 23.22
CA LEU A 73 14.60 4.93 22.30
C LEU A 73 13.47 3.94 21.96
N GLU A 74 12.60 3.62 22.92
CA GLU A 74 11.43 2.78 22.68
C GLU A 74 10.43 3.46 21.73
N ASP A 75 10.23 4.76 21.88
CA ASP A 75 9.35 5.54 21.00
C ASP A 75 9.92 5.63 19.58
N GLU A 76 11.23 5.89 19.44
CA GLU A 76 11.93 5.86 18.15
C GLU A 76 11.80 4.48 17.48
N TRP A 77 12.03 3.41 18.24
CA TRP A 77 11.91 2.05 17.74
C TRP A 77 10.50 1.73 17.25
N ARG A 78 9.46 2.16 18.00
CA ARG A 78 8.06 2.02 17.57
C ARG A 78 7.81 2.76 16.25
N GLY A 79 8.31 3.99 16.11
CA GLY A 79 8.19 4.75 14.87
C GLY A 79 8.83 4.03 13.68
N VAL A 80 10.01 3.43 13.86
CA VAL A 80 10.66 2.62 12.83
C VAL A 80 9.79 1.42 12.44
N VAL A 81 9.26 0.67 13.42
CA VAL A 81 8.40 -0.49 13.15
C VAL A 81 7.13 -0.09 12.40
N GLU A 82 6.50 1.03 12.78
CA GLU A 82 5.32 1.55 12.09
C GLU A 82 5.63 1.92 10.63
N SER A 83 6.73 2.62 10.39
CA SER A 83 7.17 2.98 9.03
C SER A 83 7.47 1.75 8.16
N LEU A 84 8.04 0.69 8.75
CA LEU A 84 8.31 -0.56 8.06
C LEU A 84 7.02 -1.30 7.70
N GLU A 85 6.05 -1.34 8.60
CA GLU A 85 4.74 -1.95 8.33
C GLU A 85 3.96 -1.18 7.27
N GLU A 86 4.03 0.16 7.27
CA GLU A 86 3.45 0.99 6.21
C GLU A 86 4.11 0.68 4.85
N GLY A 87 5.44 0.75 4.77
CA GLY A 87 6.17 0.43 3.54
C GLY A 87 5.92 -1.00 3.06
N ARG A 88 5.78 -1.97 3.97
CA ARG A 88 5.41 -3.35 3.61
C ARG A 88 4.03 -3.41 2.96
N ARG A 89 3.03 -2.72 3.52
CA ARG A 89 1.66 -2.69 2.98
C ARG A 89 1.60 -2.02 1.62
N GLU A 90 2.33 -0.92 1.44
CA GLU A 90 2.44 -0.24 0.14
C GLU A 90 3.04 -1.16 -0.92
N LEU A 91 4.16 -1.82 -0.61
CA LEU A 91 4.81 -2.78 -1.51
C LEU A 91 3.89 -3.96 -1.84
N GLU A 92 3.19 -4.52 -0.85
CA GLU A 92 2.18 -5.56 -1.08
C GLU A 92 1.08 -5.08 -2.05
N GLY A 93 0.65 -3.82 -1.93
CA GLY A 93 -0.30 -3.20 -2.86
C GLY A 93 0.24 -3.12 -4.29
N ILE A 94 1.46 -2.61 -4.46
CA ILE A 94 2.12 -2.49 -5.77
C ILE A 94 2.31 -3.86 -6.41
N VAL A 95 2.70 -4.88 -5.64
CA VAL A 95 2.88 -6.25 -6.14
C VAL A 95 1.56 -6.82 -6.62
N LYS A 96 0.48 -6.67 -5.85
CA LYS A 96 -0.86 -7.14 -6.26
C LYS A 96 -1.33 -6.45 -7.54
N GLU A 97 -1.18 -5.14 -7.64
CA GLU A 97 -1.53 -4.40 -8.86
C GLU A 97 -0.68 -4.88 -10.06
N GLY A 98 0.63 -5.11 -9.84
CA GLY A 98 1.51 -5.67 -10.85
C GLY A 98 1.06 -7.04 -11.35
N GLU A 99 0.66 -7.93 -10.45
CA GLU A 99 0.12 -9.25 -10.79
C GLU A 99 -1.19 -9.16 -11.58
N GLU A 100 -2.09 -8.25 -11.21
CA GLU A 100 -3.35 -8.01 -11.93
C GLU A 100 -3.09 -7.49 -13.35
N ARG A 101 -2.17 -6.54 -13.49
CA ARG A 101 -1.77 -6.00 -14.80
C ARG A 101 -1.13 -7.08 -15.67
N LEU A 102 -0.28 -7.94 -15.11
CA LEU A 102 0.33 -9.06 -15.84
C LEU A 102 -0.73 -10.04 -16.34
N LYS A 103 -1.70 -10.41 -15.49
CA LYS A 103 -2.83 -11.27 -15.87
C LYS A 103 -3.64 -10.64 -17.01
N ALA A 104 -3.97 -9.35 -16.90
CA ALA A 104 -4.70 -8.63 -17.95
C ALA A 104 -3.94 -8.60 -19.28
N ILE A 105 -2.62 -8.42 -19.24
CA ILE A 105 -1.76 -8.47 -20.44
C ILE A 105 -1.75 -9.88 -21.05
N GLU A 106 -1.64 -10.92 -20.22
CA GLU A 106 -1.69 -12.30 -20.70
C GLU A 106 -3.02 -12.66 -21.33
N ASP A 107 -4.13 -12.24 -20.72
CA ASP A 107 -5.47 -12.47 -21.25
C ASP A 107 -5.71 -11.68 -22.54
N ALA A 108 -5.23 -10.44 -22.62
CA ALA A 108 -5.25 -9.64 -23.85
C ALA A 108 -4.40 -10.28 -24.97
N LYS A 109 -3.26 -10.89 -24.63
CA LYS A 109 -2.43 -11.64 -25.60
C LYS A 109 -3.13 -12.90 -26.09
N LYS A 110 -3.82 -13.64 -25.20
CA LYS A 110 -4.58 -14.84 -25.57
C LYS A 110 -5.80 -14.51 -26.44
N ALA A 111 -6.46 -13.40 -26.15
CA ALA A 111 -7.62 -12.90 -26.91
C ALA A 111 -7.22 -11.96 -28.07
N ALA A 112 -5.96 -11.95 -28.48
CA ALA A 112 -5.48 -11.07 -29.54
C ALA A 112 -6.13 -11.45 -30.88
N ILE A 113 -7.00 -10.58 -31.38
CA ILE A 113 -7.64 -10.74 -32.68
C ILE A 113 -6.65 -10.27 -33.76
N PRO A 114 -6.41 -11.06 -34.81
CA PRO A 114 -5.49 -10.66 -35.86
C PRO A 114 -6.00 -9.41 -36.59
N TYR A 115 -5.08 -8.47 -36.85
CA TYR A 115 -5.39 -7.17 -37.44
C TYR A 115 -6.18 -7.24 -38.77
N PRO A 116 -5.93 -8.19 -39.70
CA PRO A 116 -6.73 -8.33 -40.91
C PRO A 116 -8.21 -8.62 -40.64
N GLU A 117 -8.53 -9.43 -39.62
CA GLU A 117 -9.92 -9.74 -39.25
C GLU A 117 -10.62 -8.53 -38.65
N LEU A 118 -9.91 -7.76 -37.81
CA LEU A 118 -10.42 -6.49 -37.27
C LEU A 118 -10.72 -5.48 -38.38
N LEU A 119 -9.83 -5.34 -39.36
CA LEU A 119 -10.04 -4.44 -40.49
C LEU A 119 -11.20 -4.89 -41.38
N ALA A 120 -11.29 -6.18 -41.70
CA ALA A 120 -12.39 -6.72 -42.49
C ALA A 120 -13.72 -6.53 -41.77
N TYR A 121 -13.76 -6.77 -40.45
CA TYR A 121 -14.95 -6.56 -39.65
C TYR A 121 -15.33 -5.07 -39.58
N ALA A 122 -14.37 -4.18 -39.31
CA ALA A 122 -14.59 -2.72 -39.30
C ALA A 122 -15.09 -2.20 -40.66
N GLN A 123 -14.56 -2.69 -41.77
CA GLN A 123 -15.03 -2.34 -43.11
C GLN A 123 -16.47 -2.81 -43.33
N SER A 124 -16.83 -4.00 -42.83
CA SER A 124 -18.21 -4.48 -42.93
C SER A 124 -19.17 -3.65 -42.06
N LEU A 125 -18.77 -3.26 -40.85
CA LEU A 125 -19.54 -2.37 -39.97
C LEU A 125 -19.67 -0.95 -40.50
N SER A 126 -18.66 -0.45 -41.21
CA SER A 126 -18.63 0.94 -41.71
C SER A 126 -19.83 1.30 -42.59
N ALA A 127 -20.46 0.33 -43.25
CA ALA A 127 -21.66 0.55 -44.05
C ALA A 127 -22.96 0.65 -43.21
N PHE A 128 -22.93 0.26 -41.94
CA PHE A 128 -24.06 0.22 -41.01
C PHE A 128 -23.93 1.20 -39.83
N THR A 129 -22.71 1.69 -39.56
CA THR A 129 -22.44 2.67 -38.50
C THR A 129 -22.29 4.08 -39.09
N SER A 130 -23.28 4.94 -38.89
CA SER A 130 -23.37 6.40 -39.17
C SER A 130 -22.50 7.03 -40.29
N ALA A 131 -23.14 7.84 -41.14
CA ALA A 131 -22.44 8.67 -42.13
C ALA A 131 -21.32 9.52 -41.48
N PRO A 132 -20.11 9.57 -42.08
CA PRO A 132 -19.01 10.37 -41.57
C PRO A 132 -19.41 11.83 -41.34
N PRO A 133 -18.90 12.49 -40.28
CA PRO A 133 -19.35 13.83 -39.85
C PRO A 133 -19.17 14.96 -40.88
N ASN A 134 -18.51 14.72 -42.01
CA ASN A 134 -18.29 15.67 -43.12
C ASN A 134 -18.86 15.19 -44.46
N MET A 135 -19.90 14.34 -44.48
CA MET A 135 -20.56 13.99 -45.75
C MET A 135 -21.25 15.23 -46.35
N PRO A 136 -20.91 15.65 -47.59
CA PRO A 136 -21.63 16.71 -48.27
C PRO A 136 -23.10 16.30 -48.45
N ASP A 137 -24.00 17.26 -48.29
CA ASP A 137 -25.44 17.04 -48.46
C ASP A 137 -25.73 16.50 -49.88
N LEU A 138 -26.16 15.23 -49.95
CA LEU A 138 -26.31 14.44 -51.18
C LEU A 138 -27.50 14.87 -52.06
N ALA A 139 -28.19 15.96 -51.71
CA ALA A 139 -29.24 16.57 -52.52
C ALA A 139 -28.71 17.39 -53.73
N LEU A 140 -27.39 17.51 -53.90
CA LEU A 140 -26.77 18.24 -55.00
C LEU A 140 -26.53 17.34 -56.24
N PRO A 141 -27.06 17.69 -57.43
CA PRO A 141 -26.89 16.88 -58.63
C PRO A 141 -25.45 16.93 -59.16
N GLY A 142 -24.83 15.76 -59.39
CA GLY A 142 -23.53 15.63 -60.07
C GLY A 142 -22.42 14.88 -59.31
N GLN A 143 -22.69 14.32 -58.13
CA GLN A 143 -21.69 13.58 -57.35
C GLN A 143 -21.66 12.07 -57.67
N PRO A 144 -20.52 11.40 -57.45
CA PRO A 144 -20.38 9.95 -57.62
C PRO A 144 -21.41 9.19 -56.76
N PRO A 145 -21.83 7.98 -57.17
CA PRO A 145 -22.90 7.25 -56.50
C PRO A 145 -22.60 7.11 -55.01
N PRO A 146 -23.58 7.40 -54.13
CA PRO A 146 -23.35 7.47 -52.70
C PRO A 146 -22.87 6.11 -52.17
N PRO A 147 -21.98 6.10 -51.15
CA PRO A 147 -21.67 4.88 -50.43
C PRO A 147 -22.98 4.25 -49.93
N LEU A 148 -23.12 2.94 -50.08
CA LEU A 148 -24.31 2.20 -49.63
C LEU A 148 -24.38 2.25 -48.09
N PHE A 149 -25.11 3.22 -47.56
CA PHE A 149 -25.43 3.32 -46.14
C PHE A 149 -26.69 2.53 -45.83
N PHE A 150 -26.55 1.58 -44.92
CA PHE A 150 -27.67 0.82 -44.38
C PHE A 150 -28.10 1.42 -43.04
N PRO A 151 -29.39 1.35 -42.70
CA PRO A 151 -29.88 1.78 -41.40
C PRO A 151 -29.21 0.99 -40.26
N PRO A 152 -29.02 1.61 -39.08
CA PRO A 152 -28.26 1.04 -37.97
C PRO A 152 -28.94 -0.18 -37.32
N PHE A 153 -30.21 -0.43 -37.63
CA PHE A 153 -30.96 -1.60 -37.19
C PHE A 153 -31.65 -2.28 -38.38
N PRO A 154 -31.94 -3.59 -38.30
CA PRO A 154 -32.66 -4.31 -39.34
C PRO A 154 -34.06 -3.72 -39.59
N ASN A 155 -34.34 -3.31 -40.84
CA ASN A 155 -35.67 -2.85 -41.23
C ASN A 155 -36.69 -3.99 -41.28
N GLU A 156 -37.97 -3.66 -41.11
CA GLU A 156 -39.09 -4.63 -41.18
C GLU A 156 -39.06 -5.45 -42.48
N GLU A 157 -38.77 -4.83 -43.63
CA GLU A 157 -38.66 -5.55 -44.91
C GLU A 157 -37.51 -6.58 -44.93
N LYS A 158 -36.37 -6.27 -44.29
CA LYS A 158 -35.24 -7.21 -44.17
C LYS A 158 -35.56 -8.34 -43.21
N MET A 159 -36.30 -8.05 -42.13
CA MET A 159 -36.79 -9.09 -41.23
C MET A 159 -37.82 -9.99 -41.93
N ARG A 160 -38.74 -9.41 -42.70
CA ARG A 160 -39.80 -10.10 -43.46
C ARG A 160 -39.27 -10.96 -44.61
N ARG A 161 -38.17 -10.55 -45.24
CA ARG A 161 -37.48 -11.29 -46.31
C ARG A 161 -36.41 -12.25 -45.78
N GLY A 162 -36.11 -12.18 -44.48
CA GLY A 162 -35.12 -13.07 -43.87
C GLY A 162 -35.69 -14.47 -43.69
N HIS A 163 -34.80 -15.47 -43.60
CA HIS A 163 -35.16 -16.87 -43.43
C HIS A 163 -36.08 -17.16 -42.23
N MET A 164 -36.09 -16.29 -41.22
CA MET A 164 -36.99 -16.38 -40.07
C MET A 164 -38.48 -16.24 -40.45
N ASN A 165 -38.81 -15.59 -41.57
CA ASN A 165 -40.18 -15.49 -42.09
C ASN A 165 -40.46 -16.47 -43.24
N ASP A 166 -39.43 -17.11 -43.82
CA ASP A 166 -39.58 -18.21 -44.78
C ASP A 166 -39.94 -19.52 -44.07
N GLU A 167 -39.60 -19.64 -42.78
CA GLU A 167 -40.00 -20.75 -41.93
C GLU A 167 -41.52 -20.73 -41.68
N ALA A 168 -42.13 -21.91 -41.65
CA ALA A 168 -43.57 -22.05 -41.44
C ALA A 168 -44.00 -21.31 -40.16
N PRO A 169 -45.17 -20.63 -40.16
CA PRO A 169 -45.67 -19.96 -38.98
C PRO A 169 -45.65 -20.93 -37.80
N LEU A 170 -45.17 -20.45 -36.64
CA LEU A 170 -45.25 -21.20 -35.38
C LEU A 170 -46.68 -21.74 -35.28
N GLY A 171 -46.81 -23.07 -35.27
CA GLY A 171 -48.10 -23.77 -35.29
C GLY A 171 -49.00 -23.37 -34.12
N LEU A 172 -50.17 -24.00 -34.00
CA LEU A 172 -51.07 -23.69 -32.90
C LEU A 172 -50.36 -23.88 -31.55
N LEU A 173 -50.65 -23.00 -30.58
CA LEU A 173 -50.05 -22.98 -29.25
C LEU A 173 -50.05 -24.39 -28.62
N GLY A 174 -48.90 -25.05 -28.60
CA GLY A 174 -48.74 -26.44 -28.10
C GLY A 174 -48.11 -27.42 -29.11
N GLU A 175 -48.00 -27.07 -30.39
CA GLU A 175 -47.32 -27.89 -31.39
C GLU A 175 -45.80 -27.69 -31.33
N THR A 176 -45.04 -28.78 -31.18
CA THR A 176 -43.57 -28.76 -31.22
C THR A 176 -43.09 -29.18 -32.61
N HIS A 177 -42.64 -28.21 -33.42
CA HIS A 177 -42.00 -28.50 -34.69
C HIS A 177 -40.50 -28.72 -34.47
N SER A 178 -39.92 -29.72 -35.15
CA SER A 178 -38.46 -29.88 -35.14
C SER A 178 -37.84 -28.70 -35.89
N VAL A 179 -37.14 -27.83 -35.17
CA VAL A 179 -36.27 -26.81 -35.78
C VAL A 179 -35.30 -27.56 -36.70
N GLY A 180 -35.24 -27.15 -37.96
CA GLY A 180 -34.46 -27.82 -39.00
C GLY A 180 -33.04 -28.14 -38.53
N LYS A 181 -32.54 -29.32 -38.91
CA LYS A 181 -31.18 -29.75 -38.58
C LYS A 181 -30.21 -28.68 -39.06
N ALA A 182 -29.43 -28.10 -38.13
CA ALA A 182 -28.45 -27.07 -38.46
C ALA A 182 -27.62 -27.54 -39.67
N PRO A 183 -27.37 -26.68 -40.67
CA PRO A 183 -26.49 -27.05 -41.77
C PRO A 183 -25.20 -27.55 -41.15
N THR A 184 -24.82 -28.78 -41.51
CA THR A 184 -23.59 -29.38 -41.02
C THR A 184 -22.48 -28.49 -41.57
N VAL A 185 -21.97 -27.59 -40.74
CA VAL A 185 -20.76 -26.84 -41.02
C VAL A 185 -19.68 -27.91 -41.07
N GLN A 186 -19.45 -28.46 -42.26
CA GLN A 186 -18.20 -29.14 -42.50
C GLN A 186 -17.14 -28.08 -42.27
N PRO A 187 -16.22 -28.26 -41.31
CA PRO A 187 -15.07 -27.40 -41.24
C PRO A 187 -14.33 -27.62 -42.55
N ARG A 188 -14.49 -26.70 -43.51
CA ARG A 188 -13.42 -26.50 -44.49
C ARG A 188 -12.25 -26.09 -43.63
N SER A 189 -11.34 -27.03 -43.41
CA SER A 189 -9.97 -26.73 -43.01
C SER A 189 -9.50 -25.65 -43.96
N VAL A 190 -9.46 -24.42 -43.46
CA VAL A 190 -8.63 -23.39 -44.07
C VAL A 190 -7.22 -23.95 -43.86
N GLU A 191 -6.72 -24.62 -44.90
CA GLU A 191 -5.32 -25.00 -44.97
C GLU A 191 -4.53 -23.71 -44.87
N HIS A 192 -4.07 -23.41 -43.66
CA HIS A 192 -3.00 -22.47 -43.47
C HIS A 192 -1.79 -23.07 -44.19
N PRO A 193 -1.17 -22.36 -45.15
CA PRO A 193 0.05 -22.86 -45.75
C PRO A 193 1.09 -23.06 -44.64
N ASP A 194 1.47 -24.32 -44.42
CA ASP A 194 2.45 -24.80 -43.41
C ASP A 194 3.90 -24.33 -43.67
N HIS A 195 4.09 -23.31 -44.51
CA HIS A 195 5.41 -22.78 -44.80
C HIS A 195 5.52 -21.36 -44.30
N LEU A 196 6.43 -21.21 -43.34
CA LEU A 196 6.75 -20.04 -42.53
C LEU A 196 5.91 -20.02 -41.26
N LEU A 197 6.49 -20.49 -40.14
CA LEU A 197 6.48 -19.84 -38.83
C LEU A 197 6.94 -20.83 -37.74
N GLY A 198 8.20 -20.66 -37.28
CA GLY A 198 8.61 -21.21 -35.99
C GLY A 198 7.82 -20.58 -34.83
N PRO A 199 7.88 -21.15 -33.62
CA PRO A 199 7.09 -20.70 -32.49
C PRO A 199 7.51 -19.28 -32.08
N GLY A 200 6.72 -18.26 -32.47
CA GLY A 200 6.80 -16.90 -31.91
C GLY A 200 6.87 -15.71 -32.88
N ALA A 201 6.85 -15.91 -34.20
CA ALA A 201 7.11 -14.81 -35.14
C ALA A 201 5.86 -14.20 -35.81
N ASN A 202 4.97 -13.56 -35.05
CA ASN A 202 3.96 -12.70 -35.68
C ASN A 202 4.64 -11.53 -36.41
N PRO A 203 4.50 -11.37 -37.75
CA PRO A 203 5.22 -10.36 -38.55
C PRO A 203 4.76 -8.92 -38.29
N TYR A 204 3.71 -8.75 -37.48
CA TYR A 204 3.16 -7.45 -37.09
C TYR A 204 3.41 -7.12 -35.61
N ARG A 205 4.29 -7.85 -34.92
CA ARG A 205 4.74 -7.47 -33.58
C ARG A 205 5.65 -6.23 -33.73
N PRO A 206 5.29 -5.06 -33.19
CA PRO A 206 6.23 -3.96 -33.07
C PRO A 206 7.38 -4.45 -32.20
N ASP A 207 8.59 -4.45 -32.73
CA ASP A 207 9.80 -4.76 -31.98
C ASP A 207 9.89 -3.80 -30.79
N LEU A 208 9.54 -4.28 -29.59
CA LEU A 208 9.97 -3.68 -28.33
C LEU A 208 11.44 -4.04 -28.10
N ARG A 209 12.29 -3.69 -29.07
CA ARG A 209 13.72 -3.53 -28.80
C ARG A 209 13.81 -2.24 -27.98
N ALA A 210 14.29 -2.35 -26.74
CA ALA A 210 14.62 -1.17 -25.96
C ALA A 210 15.40 -0.20 -26.88
N PRO A 211 15.05 1.10 -26.92
CA PRO A 211 15.83 2.04 -27.71
C PRO A 211 17.29 1.88 -27.26
N GLN A 212 18.18 1.59 -28.21
CA GLN A 212 19.60 1.71 -27.95
C GLN A 212 19.77 3.09 -27.35
N GLN A 213 20.24 3.15 -26.10
CA GLN A 213 20.63 4.38 -25.44
C GLN A 213 21.64 5.05 -26.38
N GLN A 214 21.17 6.02 -27.16
CA GLN A 214 22.04 7.00 -27.76
C GLN A 214 22.62 7.76 -26.58
N PHE A 215 23.86 7.42 -26.25
CA PHE A 215 24.66 8.09 -25.25
C PHE A 215 24.86 9.52 -25.75
N PHE A 216 23.99 10.43 -25.31
CA PHE A 216 24.19 11.86 -25.46
C PHE A 216 25.08 12.29 -24.31
N ASP A 217 26.38 12.35 -24.57
CA ASP A 217 27.38 12.93 -23.67
C ASP A 217 27.25 14.45 -23.77
N LEU A 218 26.24 15.00 -23.09
CA LEU A 218 26.11 16.43 -22.85
C LEU A 218 26.89 16.76 -21.58
N ASP A 219 28.18 17.00 -21.78
CA ASP A 219 29.09 17.56 -20.78
C ASP A 219 28.64 19.00 -20.45
N LEU A 220 27.67 19.09 -19.54
CA LEU A 220 27.15 20.33 -18.96
C LEU A 220 28.04 20.69 -17.76
N ASP A 221 29.20 21.27 -18.07
CA ASP A 221 30.03 21.95 -17.08
C ASP A 221 29.23 23.14 -16.51
N LEU A 222 28.78 22.97 -15.26
CA LEU A 222 27.95 23.91 -14.51
C LEU A 222 28.77 24.64 -13.42
N ASN A 223 30.04 24.94 -13.69
CA ASN A 223 30.85 25.80 -12.83
C ASN A 223 31.31 27.07 -13.56
N PRO A 224 30.50 28.15 -13.58
CA PRO A 224 30.95 29.45 -14.04
C PRO A 224 31.54 30.26 -12.86
N ASP A 225 32.42 29.68 -12.05
CA ASP A 225 33.22 30.40 -11.04
C ASP A 225 34.33 29.50 -10.43
N LEU A 226 35.51 29.49 -11.06
CA LEU A 226 36.85 29.32 -10.47
C LEU A 226 37.95 29.71 -11.46
#